data_AF-A0A0U3G250-F1
#
_entry.id   AF-A0A0U3G250-F1
#
_cell.length_a   1.000
_cell.length_b   1.000
_cell.length_c   1.000
_cell.angle_alpha   90.00
_cell.angle_beta   90.00
_cell.angle_gamma   90.00
#
_symmetry.space_group_name_H-M   'P 1'
#
loop_
_entity.id
_entity.type
_entity.pdbx_description
1 polymer ?
#
loop_
_entity_poly.entity_id
_entity_poly.type
_entity_poly.pdbx_seq_one_letter_code
_entity_poly.pdbx_strand_id
1 'polypeptide(L)'
;MNSNEKEISKKIGCLEVRLRSNSISVTNVESSEVKILRLIVYYNYTVETPDKKVVKRRGKEELVKNIDLTPGAVFSTKFDIEITGVRIVYLCNDELRDDEIIFE
;
A
#
# COMPACT_ATOMS: atom_id res chain seq x y z
N MET A 1 9.71 -26.52 1.75
CA MET A 1 9.73 -25.16 1.18
C MET A 1 8.75 -24.33 1.98
N ASN A 2 9.21 -23.55 2.96
CA ASN A 2 8.34 -22.57 3.65
C ASN A 2 8.85 -21.19 3.26
N SER A 3 8.36 -20.67 2.14
CA SER A 3 8.46 -19.24 1.89
C SER A 3 7.45 -18.57 2.82
N ASN A 4 7.92 -18.09 3.98
CA ASN A 4 7.16 -17.13 4.76
C ASN A 4 7.04 -15.88 3.88
N GLU A 5 5.97 -15.77 3.10
CA GLU A 5 5.62 -14.53 2.42
C GLU A 5 5.53 -13.44 3.48
N LYS A 6 6.28 -12.35 3.31
CA LYS A 6 6.22 -11.20 4.22
C LYS A 6 4.82 -10.61 4.11
N GLU A 7 4.03 -10.79 5.15
CA GLU A 7 2.70 -10.21 5.32
C GLU A 7 2.70 -9.23 6.50
N ILE A 8 2.13 -8.05 6.28
CA ILE A 8 1.79 -7.10 7.34
C ILE A 8 0.28 -6.83 7.25
N SER A 9 -0.42 -6.96 8.38
CA SER A 9 -1.78 -6.42 8.55
C SER A 9 -1.75 -5.35 9.63
N LYS A 10 -2.25 -4.15 9.34
CA LYS A 10 -2.26 -3.03 10.28
C LYS A 10 -3.54 -2.20 10.13
N LYS A 11 -4.19 -1.91 11.27
CA LYS A 11 -5.26 -0.91 11.33
C LYS A 11 -4.66 0.50 11.40
N ILE A 12 -5.06 1.37 10.48
CA ILE A 12 -4.71 2.79 10.44
C ILE A 12 -6.00 3.62 10.38
N GLY A 13 -6.35 4.25 11.50
CA GLY A 13 -7.64 4.94 11.64
C GLY A 13 -8.81 4.03 11.27
N CYS A 14 -9.49 4.37 10.18
CA CYS A 14 -10.71 3.73 9.71
C CYS A 14 -10.47 2.58 8.71
N LEU A 15 -9.20 2.29 8.42
CA LEU A 15 -8.80 1.30 7.41
C LEU A 15 -8.02 0.16 8.06
N GLU A 16 -8.24 -1.07 7.60
CA GLU A 16 -7.29 -2.17 7.75
C GLU A 16 -6.50 -2.32 6.45
N VAL A 17 -5.18 -2.24 6.53
CA VAL A 17 -4.28 -2.39 5.39
C VAL A 17 -3.53 -3.70 5.51
N ARG A 18 -3.58 -4.51 4.47
CA ARG A 18 -2.79 -5.74 4.32
C ARG A 18 -1.83 -5.60 3.15
N LEU A 19 -0.56 -5.84 3.42
CA LEU A 19 0.51 -5.90 2.43
C LEU A 19 1.02 -7.33 2.38
N ARG A 20 1.15 -7.91 1.17
CA ARG A 20 1.70 -9.25 0.95
C ARG A 20 2.60 -9.23 -0.27
N SER A 21 3.91 -9.35 -0.09
CA SER A 21 4.97 -9.43 -1.13
C SER A 21 4.84 -8.46 -2.32
N ASN A 22 3.84 -8.62 -3.19
CA ASN A 22 3.52 -7.79 -4.35
C ASN A 22 2.04 -7.39 -4.43
N SER A 23 1.31 -7.33 -3.34
CA SER A 23 -0.13 -6.99 -3.34
C SER A 23 -0.56 -6.22 -2.11
N ILE A 24 -1.63 -5.43 -2.28
CA ILE A 24 -2.19 -4.56 -1.26
C ILE A 24 -3.69 -4.82 -1.18
N SER A 25 -4.21 -4.86 0.04
CA SER A 25 -5.64 -4.78 0.31
C SER A 25 -5.90 -3.70 1.36
N VAL A 26 -6.91 -2.88 1.12
CA VAL A 26 -7.35 -1.80 2.00
C VAL A 26 -8.84 -2.00 2.26
N THR A 27 -9.20 -2.23 3.51
CA THR A 27 -10.57 -2.50 3.94
C THR A 27 -11.09 -1.34 4.78
N ASN A 28 -12.28 -0.83 4.49
CA ASN A 28 -12.97 0.07 5.42
C ASN A 28 -13.55 -0.76 6.58
N VAL A 29 -13.07 -0.50 7.80
CA VAL A 29 -13.50 -1.21 9.02
C VAL A 29 -14.48 -0.41 9.89
N GLU A 30 -14.88 0.77 9.44
CA GLU A 30 -15.86 1.61 10.13
C GLU A 30 -17.28 1.43 9.57
N SER A 31 -18.26 2.00 10.27
CA SER A 31 -19.67 2.02 9.87
C SER A 31 -20.05 3.19 8.96
N SER A 32 -19.11 4.11 8.70
CA SER A 32 -19.25 5.24 7.77
C SER A 32 -18.40 5.03 6.52
N GLU A 33 -18.71 5.77 5.46
CA GLU A 33 -17.92 5.78 4.23
C GLU A 33 -16.53 6.41 4.47
N VAL A 34 -15.51 5.82 3.84
CA VAL A 34 -14.13 6.34 3.87
C VAL A 34 -13.69 6.65 2.44
N LYS A 35 -13.18 7.86 2.22
CA LYS A 35 -12.71 8.30 0.90
C LYS A 35 -11.19 8.27 0.85
N ILE A 36 -10.61 7.33 0.11
CA ILE A 36 -9.17 7.31 -0.19
C ILE A 36 -8.89 8.32 -1.28
N LEU A 37 -8.21 9.40 -0.93
CA LEU A 37 -7.83 10.46 -1.86
C LEU A 37 -6.62 10.06 -2.69
N ARG A 38 -5.62 9.44 -2.06
CA ARG A 38 -4.38 8.99 -2.72
C ARG A 38 -3.87 7.70 -2.09
N LEU A 39 -3.40 6.78 -2.92
CA LEU A 39 -2.68 5.59 -2.50
C LEU A 39 -1.36 5.52 -3.27
N ILE A 40 -0.25 5.57 -2.54
CA ILE A 40 1.12 5.55 -3.06
C ILE A 40 1.79 4.27 -2.59
N VAL A 41 2.37 3.52 -3.51
CA VAL A 41 3.12 2.30 -3.22
C VAL A 41 4.60 2.55 -3.33
N TYR A 42 5.36 1.95 -2.41
CA TYR A 42 6.80 1.92 -2.42
C TYR A 42 7.28 0.53 -2.84
N TYR A 43 8.33 0.46 -3.64
CA TYR A 43 8.91 -0.79 -4.12
C TYR A 43 10.43 -0.68 -4.30
N ASN A 44 11.12 -1.81 -4.27
CA ASN A 44 12.53 -1.90 -4.66
C ASN A 44 12.65 -2.38 -6.09
N TYR A 45 13.62 -1.84 -6.83
CA TYR A 45 14.02 -2.36 -8.13
C TYR A 45 15.55 -2.33 -8.25
N THR A 46 16.10 -3.18 -9.10
CA THR A 46 17.53 -3.21 -9.39
C THR A 46 17.81 -2.59 -10.74
N VAL A 47 18.89 -1.81 -10.82
CA VAL A 47 19.38 -1.24 -12.07
C VAL A 47 20.80 -1.75 -12.28
N GLU A 48 21.09 -2.23 -13.50
CA GLU A 48 22.45 -2.52 -13.92
C GLU A 48 23.08 -1.24 -14.49
N THR A 49 24.22 -0.85 -13.94
CA THR A 49 24.97 0.32 -14.40
C THR A 49 25.87 -0.04 -15.59
N PRO A 50 26.39 0.92 -16.37
CA PRO A 50 27.25 0.64 -17.52
C PRO A 50 28.53 -0.15 -17.19
N ASP A 51 28.99 -0.11 -15.94
CA ASP A 51 30.10 -0.91 -15.40
C ASP A 51 29.66 -2.31 -14.88
N LYS A 52 28.45 -2.76 -15.23
CA LYS A 52 27.86 -4.07 -14.87
C LYS A 52 27.65 -4.28 -13.37
N LYS A 53 27.53 -3.19 -12.58
CA LYS A 53 27.16 -3.30 -11.16
C LYS A 53 25.64 -3.29 -11.02
N VAL A 54 25.12 -4.15 -10.15
CA VAL A 54 23.70 -4.18 -9.78
C VAL A 54 23.49 -3.28 -8.58
N VAL A 55 22.67 -2.24 -8.72
CA VAL A 55 22.35 -1.29 -7.66
C VAL A 55 20.87 -1.37 -7.32
N LYS A 56 20.54 -1.52 -6.03
CA LYS A 56 19.16 -1.43 -5.53
C LYS A 56 18.72 0.03 -5.47
N ARG A 57 17.54 0.32 -6.01
CA ARG A 57 16.87 1.61 -6.00
C ARG A 57 15.46 1.46 -5.42
N ARG A 58 14.91 2.58 -4.93
CA ARG A 58 13.52 2.67 -4.46
C ARG A 58 12.69 3.41 -5.49
N GLY A 59 11.53 2.86 -5.82
CA GLY A 59 10.51 3.50 -6.63
C GLY A 59 9.28 3.83 -5.80
N LYS A 60 8.44 4.70 -6.35
CA LYS A 60 7.10 4.96 -5.82
C LYS A 60 6.11 5.17 -6.95
N GLU A 61 4.90 4.67 -6.79
CA GLU A 61 3.82 4.76 -7.80
C GLU A 61 2.50 5.15 -7.12
N GLU A 62 1.77 6.09 -7.71
CA GLU A 62 0.43 6.48 -7.25
C GLU A 62 -0.61 5.68 -8.05
N LEU A 63 -1.41 4.87 -7.35
CA LEU A 63 -2.30 3.89 -8.00
C LEU A 63 -3.70 4.40 -8.23
N VAL A 64 -4.24 5.14 -7.28
CA VAL A 64 -5.62 5.62 -7.37
C VAL A 64 -5.77 7.03 -6.81
N LYS A 65 -6.62 7.79 -7.50
CA LYS A 65 -7.16 9.08 -7.09
C LYS A 65 -8.65 8.90 -6.81
N ASN A 66 -9.08 9.16 -5.58
CA ASN A 66 -10.49 9.21 -5.15
C ASN A 66 -11.26 7.88 -5.25
N ILE A 67 -11.04 6.95 -4.31
CA ILE A 67 -11.89 5.76 -4.09
C ILE A 67 -12.82 6.05 -2.91
N ASP A 68 -14.10 5.78 -3.08
CA ASP A 68 -15.05 5.74 -1.97
C ASP A 68 -15.24 4.28 -1.52
N LEU A 69 -14.98 4.00 -0.24
CA LEU A 69 -15.14 2.68 0.37
C LEU A 69 -16.32 2.70 1.33
N THR A 70 -17.40 2.01 0.97
CA THR A 70 -18.52 1.76 1.89
C THR A 70 -18.07 0.87 3.06
N PRO A 71 -18.81 0.84 4.18
CA PRO A 71 -18.50 -0.05 5.32
C PRO A 71 -18.24 -1.49 4.88
N GLY A 72 -17.09 -2.05 5.27
CA GLY A 72 -16.67 -3.40 4.90
C GLY A 72 -16.15 -3.60 3.47
N ALA A 73 -16.17 -2.56 2.63
CA ALA A 73 -15.62 -2.65 1.27
C ALA A 73 -14.10 -2.84 1.29
N VAL A 74 -13.61 -3.61 0.31
CA VAL A 74 -12.19 -3.92 0.16
C VAL A 74 -11.73 -3.45 -1.21
N PHE A 75 -10.75 -2.55 -1.23
CA PHE A 75 -9.94 -2.28 -2.41
C PHE A 75 -8.73 -3.21 -2.40
N SER A 76 -8.44 -3.88 -3.52
CA SER A 76 -7.23 -4.69 -3.65
C SER A 76 -6.57 -4.50 -5.01
N THR A 77 -5.23 -4.58 -5.02
CA THR A 77 -4.43 -4.49 -6.23
C THR A 77 -3.16 -5.32 -6.10
N LYS A 78 -2.63 -5.79 -7.24
CA LYS A 78 -1.46 -6.65 -7.33
C LYS A 78 -0.47 -6.06 -8.34
N PHE A 79 0.81 -6.24 -8.07
CA PHE A 79 1.92 -5.70 -8.83
C PHE A 79 2.81 -6.82 -9.38
N ASP A 80 3.50 -6.53 -10.47
CA ASP A 80 4.55 -7.41 -10.99
C ASP A 80 5.89 -7.26 -10.23
N ILE A 81 5.94 -6.33 -9.27
CA ILE A 81 7.12 -5.97 -8.48
C ILE A 81 6.87 -6.20 -6.98
N GLU A 82 7.94 -6.48 -6.26
CA GLU A 82 7.90 -6.59 -4.79
C GLU A 82 7.70 -5.22 -4.16
N ILE A 83 6.61 -5.08 -3.40
CA ILE A 83 6.27 -3.86 -2.68
C ILE A 83 6.97 -3.85 -1.33
N THR A 84 7.46 -2.68 -0.95
CA THR A 84 8.14 -2.44 0.33
C THR A 84 7.30 -1.61 1.28
N GLY A 85 6.15 -1.09 0.83
CA GLY A 85 5.27 -0.29 1.68
C GLY A 85 4.17 0.41 0.91
N VAL A 86 3.33 1.12 1.66
CA VAL A 86 2.25 1.96 1.14
C VAL A 86 2.10 3.22 1.99
N ARG A 87 1.73 4.33 1.36
CA ARG A 87 1.24 5.54 2.00
C ARG A 87 -0.17 5.84 1.49
N ILE A 88 -1.08 6.12 2.41
CA ILE A 88 -2.50 6.32 2.11
C ILE A 88 -2.94 7.66 2.68
N VAL A 89 -3.49 8.51 1.82
CA VAL A 89 -4.14 9.76 2.19
C VAL A 89 -5.64 9.58 2.03
N TYR A 90 -6.40 9.77 3.10
CA TYR A 90 -7.83 9.47 3.13
C TYR A 90 -8.61 10.43 4.03
N LEU A 91 -9.89 10.60 3.72
CA LEU A 91 -10.86 11.29 4.57
C LEU A 91 -11.70 10.24 5.28
N CYS A 92 -11.77 10.35 6.61
CA CYS A 92 -12.67 9.56 7.43
C CYS A 92 -13.31 10.46 8.47
N ASN A 93 -14.64 10.44 8.58
CA ASN A 93 -15.40 11.28 9.52
C ASN A 93 -14.99 12.76 9.44
N ASP A 94 -14.87 13.30 8.22
CA ASP A 94 -14.41 14.66 7.91
C ASP A 94 -12.97 15.02 8.34
N GLU A 95 -12.20 14.04 8.84
CA GLU A 95 -10.78 14.21 9.16
C GLU A 95 -9.89 13.71 8.03
N LEU A 96 -8.97 14.56 7.57
CA LEU A 96 -7.92 14.18 6.64
C LEU A 96 -6.78 13.48 7.38
N ARG A 97 -6.42 12.29 6.91
CA ARG A 97 -5.36 11.45 7.48
C ARG A 97 -4.34 11.07 6.41
N ASP A 98 -3.11 10.84 6.86
CA ASP A 98 -1.95 10.52 6.03
C ASP A 98 -1.08 9.51 6.78
N ASP A 99 -1.24 8.24 6.44
CA ASP A 99 -0.61 7.12 7.13
C ASP A 99 0.34 6.38 6.21
N GLU A 100 1.47 5.92 6.76
CA GLU A 100 2.51 5.17 6.05
C GLU A 100 2.82 3.84 6.75
N ILE A 101 2.99 2.80 5.94
CA ILE A 101 3.32 1.44 6.37
C ILE A 101 4.44 0.91 5.48
N ILE A 102 5.57 0.52 6.07
CA ILE A 102 6.76 0.01 5.37
C ILE A 102 7.12 -1.37 5.92
N PHE A 103 7.53 -2.29 5.05
CA PHE A 103 8.18 -3.54 5.43
C PHE A 103 9.60 -3.25 5.93
N GLU A 104 9.89 -3.62 7.17
CA GLU A 104 11.27 -3.73 7.67
C GLU A 104 12.03 -4.91 7.04
#